data_AF-X1E0T2-F1
#
_entry.id   AF-X1E0T2-F1
#
_cell.length_a   1.000
_cell.length_b   1.000
_cell.length_c   1.000
_cell.angle_alpha   90.00
_cell.angle_beta   90.00
_cell.angle_gamma   90.00
#
_symmetry.space_group_name_H-M   'P 1'
#
loop_
_entity.id
_entity.type
_entity.pdbx_description
1 polymer ?
#
loop_
_entity_poly.entity_id
_entity_poly.type
_entity_poly.pdbx_seq_one_letter_code
_entity_poly.pdbx_strand_id
1 'polypeptide(L)'
;MKTKKKSIRIFWNASIALAVAVAFMLPGSAVLTNDHSAGTISPSSTLAIEWGVTLNFNEEGGTIDYAVFGEAPDANDGEPYDDYDEPKPPQPWPPYIRAWFDDNLPMPYNDIWEDYRSYPDTEKVWDLYAKWDCYDSNLTNITISWDIGGFTGCEYNSVVLWWYDPLDQEWDFATDMFIESNYVYAPRYFGGSWLTDQFQI
;
A
#
# COMPACT_ATOMS: atom_id res chain seq x y z
N MET A 1 43.21 -15.93 24.22
CA MET A 1 43.83 -15.83 22.89
C MET A 1 42.98 -14.86 22.07
N LYS A 2 43.51 -13.66 21.77
CA LYS A 2 42.80 -12.60 21.03
C LYS A 2 43.07 -12.77 19.54
N THR A 3 42.04 -12.74 18.71
CA THR A 3 42.17 -12.38 17.29
C THR A 3 40.99 -11.51 16.86
N LYS A 4 41.23 -10.19 16.86
CA LYS A 4 40.44 -9.19 16.13
C LYS A 4 40.63 -9.43 14.63
N LYS A 5 39.55 -9.54 13.85
CA LYS A 5 39.63 -9.41 12.38
C LYS A 5 39.04 -8.08 11.93
N LYS A 6 40.00 -7.23 11.58
CA LYS A 6 40.07 -6.13 10.60
C LYS A 6 38.81 -5.79 9.79
N SER A 7 38.46 -4.52 9.88
CA SER A 7 37.57 -3.72 9.04
C SER A 7 38.13 -3.48 7.62
N ILE A 8 37.24 -3.43 6.62
CA ILE A 8 37.43 -2.71 5.35
C ILE A 8 36.16 -1.90 5.06
N ARG A 9 36.38 -0.66 4.65
CA ARG A 9 35.42 0.43 4.48
C ARG A 9 35.19 0.71 2.98
N ILE A 10 33.94 1.09 2.68
CA ILE A 10 33.51 2.15 1.74
C ILE A 10 33.72 1.92 0.23
N PHE A 11 32.60 1.98 -0.50
CA PHE A 11 32.53 2.68 -1.80
C PHE A 11 31.30 3.61 -1.80
N TRP A 12 31.57 4.90 -1.97
CA TRP A 12 30.59 5.93 -2.33
C TRP A 12 30.39 5.89 -3.84
N ASN A 13 29.16 5.77 -4.31
CA ASN A 13 28.81 6.07 -5.70
C ASN A 13 28.12 7.44 -5.74
N ALA A 14 28.89 8.46 -6.12
CA ALA A 14 28.37 9.77 -6.48
C ALA A 14 28.12 9.77 -8.00
N SER A 15 26.86 9.91 -8.41
CA SER A 15 26.49 10.13 -9.80
C SER A 15 26.21 11.61 -10.03
N ILE A 16 27.09 12.23 -10.83
CA ILE A 16 26.96 13.60 -11.34
C ILE A 16 26.17 13.52 -12.65
N ALA A 17 24.99 14.16 -12.72
CA ALA A 17 24.29 14.41 -13.97
C ALA A 17 24.31 15.92 -14.27
N LEU A 18 25.01 16.26 -15.34
CA LEU A 18 25.09 17.59 -15.94
C LEU A 18 24.09 17.62 -17.11
N ALA A 19 23.11 18.54 -17.09
CA ALA A 19 22.26 18.79 -18.25
C ALA A 19 22.18 20.30 -18.53
N VAL A 20 22.48 20.61 -19.79
CA VAL A 20 22.76 21.93 -20.37
C VAL A 20 21.48 22.69 -20.67
N ALA A 21 21.47 23.98 -20.33
CA ALA A 21 20.41 24.92 -20.68
C ALA A 21 20.42 25.27 -22.18
N VAL A 22 19.25 25.31 -22.81
CA VAL A 22 19.04 26.00 -24.10
C VAL A 22 17.98 27.08 -23.88
N ALA A 23 18.43 28.33 -23.91
CA ALA A 23 17.58 29.51 -23.91
C ALA A 23 17.03 29.74 -25.32
N PHE A 24 15.71 29.82 -25.45
CA PHE A 24 15.06 30.49 -26.58
C PHE A 24 14.41 31.78 -26.07
N MET A 25 15.05 32.91 -26.35
CA MET A 25 14.41 34.22 -26.33
C MET A 25 13.75 34.45 -27.69
N LEU A 26 12.47 34.81 -27.72
CA LEU A 26 11.93 35.77 -28.70
C LEU A 26 10.84 36.63 -28.05
N PRO A 27 10.78 37.95 -28.36
CA PRO A 27 9.77 38.86 -27.84
C PRO A 27 8.52 38.83 -28.70
N GLY A 28 7.36 38.92 -28.06
CA GLY A 28 6.08 39.12 -28.73
C GLY A 28 5.11 39.84 -27.81
N SER A 29 5.22 41.17 -27.75
CA SER A 29 4.20 42.01 -27.14
C SER A 29 2.89 41.86 -27.91
N ALA A 30 1.82 41.49 -27.21
CA ALA A 30 0.46 41.76 -27.63
C ALA A 30 -0.25 42.48 -26.48
N VAL A 31 -0.54 43.76 -26.71
CA VAL A 31 -1.43 44.59 -25.87
C VAL A 31 -2.86 44.17 -26.20
N LEU A 32 -3.62 43.73 -25.21
CA LEU A 32 -5.08 43.76 -25.24
C LEU A 32 -5.63 44.26 -23.89
N THR A 33 -6.22 45.45 -24.00
CA THR A 33 -7.19 46.20 -23.20
C THR A 33 -7.68 45.63 -21.86
N ASN A 34 -7.60 46.49 -20.83
CA ASN A 34 -8.37 46.45 -19.59
C ASN A 34 -9.84 46.11 -19.84
N ASP A 35 -10.33 45.09 -19.16
CA ASP A 35 -11.69 45.15 -18.64
C ASP A 35 -11.73 44.66 -17.19
N HIS A 36 -12.48 45.38 -16.37
CA HIS A 36 -12.61 45.16 -14.94
C HIS A 36 -13.31 43.83 -14.66
N SER A 37 -12.61 42.89 -14.04
CA SER A 37 -13.19 41.90 -13.12
C SER A 37 -12.06 41.38 -12.24
N ALA A 38 -12.02 41.83 -10.98
CA ALA A 38 -11.25 41.17 -9.94
C ALA A 38 -11.91 39.81 -9.66
N GLY A 39 -11.64 38.85 -10.54
CA GLY A 39 -11.91 37.45 -10.29
C GLY A 39 -10.94 37.01 -9.19
N THR A 40 -11.49 36.74 -8.02
CA THR A 40 -10.83 35.95 -6.98
C THR A 40 -10.29 34.71 -7.66
N ILE A 41 -8.97 34.63 -7.83
CA ILE A 41 -8.30 33.40 -8.20
C ILE A 41 -8.51 32.51 -6.97
N SER A 42 -9.50 31.62 -7.02
CA SER A 42 -9.56 30.47 -6.11
C SER A 42 -8.17 29.86 -6.12
N PRO A 43 -7.58 29.53 -4.96
CA PRO A 43 -6.32 28.83 -4.95
C PRO A 43 -6.51 27.62 -5.86
N SER A 44 -5.72 27.61 -6.94
CA SER A 44 -5.53 26.45 -7.79
C SER A 44 -5.50 25.25 -6.87
N SER A 45 -6.42 24.31 -7.06
CA SER A 45 -6.39 23.01 -6.39
C SER A 45 -4.94 22.56 -6.43
N THR A 46 -4.27 22.57 -5.28
CA THR A 46 -3.22 21.59 -5.03
C THR A 46 -3.88 20.30 -5.49
N LEU A 47 -3.42 19.72 -6.59
CA LEU A 47 -3.90 18.41 -7.01
C LEU A 47 -3.74 17.57 -5.76
N ALA A 48 -4.87 17.21 -5.14
CA ALA A 48 -4.87 16.26 -4.06
C ALA A 48 -4.29 15.02 -4.69
N ILE A 49 -3.02 14.72 -4.37
CA ILE A 49 -2.40 13.50 -4.85
C ILE A 49 -3.01 12.42 -3.97
N GLU A 50 -3.96 11.73 -4.57
CA GLU A 50 -4.51 10.49 -4.07
C GLU A 50 -3.83 9.38 -4.86
N TRP A 51 -3.23 8.43 -4.15
CA TRP A 51 -2.69 7.21 -4.75
C TRP A 51 -3.25 6.02 -3.98
N GLY A 52 -3.47 4.90 -4.68
CA GLY A 52 -4.10 3.73 -4.10
C GLY A 52 -3.77 2.46 -4.88
N VAL A 53 -3.63 1.37 -4.15
CA VAL A 53 -3.24 0.07 -4.67
C VAL A 53 -4.24 -0.98 -4.25
N THR A 54 -4.83 -1.65 -5.24
CA THR A 54 -5.70 -2.80 -5.02
C THR A 54 -4.87 -4.08 -4.92
N LEU A 55 -4.95 -4.74 -3.76
CA LEU A 55 -4.44 -6.08 -3.51
C LEU A 55 -5.52 -7.10 -3.88
N ASN A 56 -5.27 -7.89 -4.92
CA ASN A 56 -6.15 -8.96 -5.36
C ASN A 56 -5.66 -10.30 -4.80
N PHE A 57 -6.52 -10.97 -4.04
CA PHE A 57 -6.28 -12.29 -3.47
C PHE A 57 -6.97 -13.35 -4.33
N ASN A 58 -6.21 -14.33 -4.80
CA ASN A 58 -6.73 -15.40 -5.64
C ASN A 58 -6.21 -16.76 -5.17
N GLU A 59 -7.12 -17.68 -4.93
CA GLU A 59 -6.83 -19.06 -4.57
C GLU A 59 -7.02 -19.99 -5.78
N GLU A 60 -6.22 -21.05 -5.90
CA GLU A 60 -6.20 -21.92 -7.08
C GLU A 60 -7.57 -22.57 -7.42
N GLY A 61 -8.41 -22.82 -6.42
CA GLY A 61 -9.79 -23.28 -6.53
C GLY A 61 -10.82 -22.23 -7.00
N GLY A 62 -10.40 -20.98 -7.18
CA GLY A 62 -11.18 -19.89 -7.78
C GLY A 62 -11.89 -18.97 -6.80
N THR A 63 -11.62 -19.11 -5.49
CA THR A 63 -12.08 -18.10 -4.52
C THR A 63 -11.23 -16.84 -4.64
N ILE A 64 -11.87 -15.67 -4.57
CA ILE A 64 -11.23 -14.37 -4.75
C ILE A 64 -11.72 -13.37 -3.70
N ASP A 65 -10.87 -12.41 -3.35
CA ASP A 65 -11.24 -11.20 -2.60
C ASP A 65 -10.24 -10.07 -2.91
N TYR A 66 -10.50 -8.86 -2.43
CA TYR A 66 -9.55 -7.76 -2.52
C TYR A 66 -9.57 -6.86 -1.27
N ALA A 67 -8.51 -6.05 -1.17
CA ALA A 67 -8.41 -4.93 -0.25
C ALA A 67 -7.64 -3.79 -0.94
N VAL A 68 -7.92 -2.53 -0.59
CA VAL A 68 -7.30 -1.33 -1.16
C VAL A 68 -6.62 -0.54 -0.05
N PHE A 69 -5.37 -0.16 -0.28
CA PHE A 69 -4.67 0.79 0.59
C PHE A 69 -4.12 1.95 -0.22
N GLY A 70 -3.93 3.09 0.42
CA GLY A 70 -3.43 4.28 -0.26
C GLY A 70 -3.33 5.47 0.66
N GLU A 71 -3.15 6.64 0.06
CA GLU A 71 -3.22 7.89 0.81
C GLU A 71 -4.02 8.94 0.06
N ALA A 72 -4.74 9.74 0.84
CA ALA A 72 -5.53 10.87 0.39
C ALA A 72 -5.28 12.07 1.31
N PRO A 73 -5.26 13.32 0.81
CA PRO A 73 -4.95 14.49 1.64
C PRO A 73 -5.96 14.83 2.73
N ASP A 74 -7.17 14.26 2.66
CA ASP A 74 -8.28 14.44 3.60
C ASP A 74 -8.68 13.14 4.30
N ALA A 75 -7.89 12.07 4.15
CA ALA A 75 -8.00 10.87 4.97
C ALA A 75 -7.29 11.04 6.33
N ASN A 76 -7.72 10.26 7.31
CA ASN A 76 -7.18 10.17 8.65
C ASN A 76 -6.21 8.99 8.77
N ASP A 77 -5.30 9.07 9.73
CA ASP A 77 -4.46 7.94 10.12
C ASP A 77 -5.13 7.17 11.25
N GLY A 78 -6.25 6.51 10.93
CA GLY A 78 -7.12 5.82 11.89
C GLY A 78 -8.13 6.75 12.55
N GLU A 79 -8.43 6.54 13.83
CA GLU A 79 -9.58 7.19 14.47
C GLU A 79 -9.51 8.74 14.41
N PRO A 80 -10.59 9.42 13.97
CA PRO A 80 -11.92 8.88 13.63
C PRO A 80 -12.00 8.32 12.21
N TYR A 81 -12.91 7.36 12.00
CA TYR A 81 -13.22 6.89 10.65
C TYR A 81 -13.64 8.06 9.74
N ASP A 82 -13.35 7.93 8.44
CA ASP A 82 -13.74 8.89 7.42
C ASP A 82 -14.37 8.24 6.18
N ASP A 83 -14.47 9.01 5.09
CA ASP A 83 -15.12 8.58 3.84
C ASP A 83 -14.24 7.62 3.01
N TYR A 84 -12.97 7.41 3.40
CA TYR A 84 -12.04 6.48 2.79
C TYR A 84 -11.92 5.14 3.54
N ASP A 85 -12.54 5.05 4.72
CA ASP A 85 -12.69 3.79 5.44
C ASP A 85 -13.97 3.10 4.96
N GLU A 86 -13.85 2.00 4.22
CA GLU A 86 -15.02 1.22 3.84
C GLU A 86 -15.15 -0.06 4.68
N PRO A 87 -16.26 -0.24 5.44
CA PRO A 87 -16.42 -1.40 6.31
C PRO A 87 -16.65 -2.65 5.47
N LYS A 88 -15.89 -3.70 5.76
CA LYS A 88 -15.99 -4.95 5.01
C LYS A 88 -17.35 -5.62 5.30
N PRO A 89 -18.09 -6.09 4.27
CA PRO A 89 -19.36 -6.78 4.47
C PRO A 89 -19.24 -7.98 5.41
N PRO A 90 -20.34 -8.47 6.01
CA PRO A 90 -20.30 -9.66 6.87
C PRO A 90 -19.64 -10.88 6.21
N GLN A 91 -19.02 -11.73 7.03
CA GLN A 91 -18.33 -12.93 6.56
C GLN A 91 -19.25 -13.85 5.74
N PRO A 92 -18.82 -14.33 4.55
CA PRO A 92 -19.57 -15.29 3.75
C PRO A 92 -19.48 -16.72 4.31
N TRP A 93 -20.28 -17.63 3.74
CA TRP A 93 -20.18 -19.07 4.02
C TRP A 93 -18.99 -19.69 3.26
N PRO A 94 -18.22 -20.60 3.87
CA PRO A 94 -17.13 -21.30 3.19
C PRO A 94 -17.59 -22.07 1.92
N PRO A 95 -16.71 -22.24 0.90
CA PRO A 95 -15.34 -21.74 0.86
C PRO A 95 -15.24 -20.24 0.51
N TYR A 96 -14.31 -19.53 1.14
CA TYR A 96 -14.04 -18.13 0.83
C TYR A 96 -12.58 -17.74 1.11
N ILE A 97 -12.12 -16.67 0.45
CA ILE A 97 -11.03 -15.83 0.96
C ILE A 97 -11.65 -14.54 1.47
N ARG A 98 -11.13 -14.02 2.58
CA ARG A 98 -11.50 -12.71 3.12
C ARG A 98 -10.21 -11.96 3.45
N ALA A 99 -10.01 -10.78 2.88
CA ALA A 99 -8.88 -9.89 3.13
C ALA A 99 -9.35 -8.53 3.64
N TRP A 100 -8.75 -8.00 4.70
CA TRP A 100 -9.17 -6.75 5.33
C TRP A 100 -8.00 -6.07 6.04
N PHE A 101 -8.10 -4.76 6.24
CA PHE A 101 -7.24 -4.01 7.13
C PHE A 101 -7.88 -3.86 8.52
N ASP A 102 -7.04 -3.79 9.55
CA ASP A 102 -7.43 -3.44 10.92
C ASP A 102 -6.68 -2.19 11.35
N ASP A 103 -7.38 -1.07 11.38
CA ASP A 103 -6.83 0.21 11.85
C ASP A 103 -7.31 0.56 13.27
N ASN A 104 -7.69 -0.46 14.05
CA ASN A 104 -8.24 -0.33 15.40
C ASN A 104 -9.51 0.55 15.49
N LEU A 105 -10.21 0.74 14.38
CA LEU A 105 -11.45 1.51 14.33
C LEU A 105 -12.61 0.76 15.01
N PRO A 106 -13.56 1.48 15.63
CA PRO A 106 -14.73 0.86 16.23
C PRO A 106 -15.68 0.29 15.17
N MET A 107 -16.55 -0.64 15.59
CA MET A 107 -17.64 -1.14 14.73
C MET A 107 -18.46 0.03 14.13
N PRO A 108 -18.82 -0.02 12.84
CA PRO A 108 -18.69 -1.16 11.92
C PRO A 108 -17.35 -1.27 11.15
N TYR A 109 -16.36 -0.43 11.44
CA TYR A 109 -15.09 -0.31 10.70
C TYR A 109 -13.94 -1.11 11.31
N ASN A 110 -14.23 -2.07 12.19
CA ASN A 110 -13.20 -2.92 12.79
C ASN A 110 -12.57 -3.90 11.78
N ASP A 111 -13.23 -4.12 10.63
CA ASP A 111 -12.65 -4.75 9.45
C ASP A 111 -12.96 -3.83 8.27
N ILE A 112 -11.96 -3.26 7.60
CA ILE A 112 -12.15 -2.44 6.40
C ILE A 112 -11.50 -3.08 5.18
N TRP A 113 -12.08 -2.88 4.00
CA TRP A 113 -11.50 -3.36 2.73
C TRP A 113 -10.90 -2.23 1.88
N GLU A 114 -11.09 -0.98 2.30
CA GLU A 114 -10.41 0.21 1.78
C GLU A 114 -9.92 1.01 2.99
N ASP A 115 -8.62 1.31 3.03
CA ASP A 115 -7.92 2.04 4.10
C ASP A 115 -6.99 3.07 3.43
N TYR A 116 -7.42 4.33 3.41
CA TYR A 116 -6.54 5.43 3.00
C TYR A 116 -6.06 6.19 4.23
N ARG A 117 -4.81 6.63 4.16
CA ARG A 117 -4.17 7.42 5.21
C ARG A 117 -3.85 8.82 4.76
N SER A 118 -3.51 9.68 5.72
CA SER A 118 -3.30 11.09 5.43
C SER A 118 -2.04 11.32 4.59
N TYR A 119 -2.23 11.83 3.37
CA TYR A 119 -1.14 12.23 2.47
C TYR A 119 -0.68 13.68 2.75
N PRO A 120 0.62 14.00 2.66
CA PRO A 120 1.76 13.09 2.54
C PRO A 120 2.37 12.73 3.89
N ASP A 121 3.14 11.64 3.94
CA ASP A 121 3.98 11.28 5.08
C ASP A 121 5.36 10.75 4.65
N THR A 122 6.14 10.28 5.60
CA THR A 122 7.49 9.72 5.40
C THR A 122 7.56 8.24 5.72
N GLU A 123 6.58 7.73 6.47
CA GLU A 123 6.44 6.33 6.87
C GLU A 123 4.98 6.06 7.29
N LYS A 124 4.43 4.94 6.83
CA LYS A 124 3.13 4.38 7.26
C LYS A 124 3.25 2.87 7.34
N VAL A 125 2.32 2.25 8.05
CA VAL A 125 2.22 0.79 8.18
C VAL A 125 0.76 0.35 8.10
N TRP A 126 0.37 -0.40 7.09
CA TRP A 126 -0.97 -0.98 7.01
C TRP A 126 -0.98 -2.40 7.59
N ASP A 127 -1.83 -2.65 8.58
CA ASP A 127 -2.03 -3.98 9.16
C ASP A 127 -3.08 -4.75 8.34
N LEU A 128 -2.61 -5.65 7.48
CA LEU A 128 -3.42 -6.41 6.55
C LEU A 128 -3.62 -7.85 7.03
N TYR A 129 -4.84 -8.35 6.93
CA TYR A 129 -5.20 -9.70 7.29
C TYR A 129 -5.83 -10.41 6.11
N ALA A 130 -5.56 -11.71 6.00
CA ALA A 130 -6.24 -12.58 5.06
C ALA A 130 -6.60 -13.90 5.71
N LYS A 131 -7.80 -14.40 5.44
CA LYS A 131 -8.24 -15.72 5.88
C LYS A 131 -8.84 -16.47 4.72
N TRP A 132 -8.30 -17.65 4.46
CA TRP A 132 -8.97 -18.66 3.65
C TRP A 132 -9.66 -19.65 4.56
N ASP A 133 -10.94 -19.89 4.30
CA ASP A 133 -11.73 -20.85 5.05
C ASP A 133 -12.42 -21.79 4.05
N CYS A 134 -12.24 -23.09 4.24
CA CYS A 134 -12.87 -24.12 3.42
C CYS A 134 -13.18 -25.38 4.26
N TYR A 135 -14.06 -26.24 3.74
CA TYR A 135 -14.49 -27.47 4.43
C TYR A 135 -13.43 -28.58 4.42
N ASP A 136 -12.42 -28.47 3.55
CA ASP A 136 -11.36 -29.45 3.40
C ASP A 136 -10.08 -28.98 4.10
N SER A 137 -9.17 -29.91 4.36
CA SER A 137 -7.82 -29.61 4.91
C SER A 137 -6.74 -29.69 3.83
N ASN A 138 -7.13 -29.77 2.57
CA ASN A 138 -6.19 -29.76 1.46
C ASN A 138 -5.52 -28.39 1.43
N LEU A 139 -4.19 -28.36 1.32
CA LEU A 139 -3.46 -27.11 1.15
C LEU A 139 -3.74 -26.56 -0.25
N THR A 140 -3.81 -25.23 -0.34
CA THR A 140 -3.85 -24.47 -1.60
C THR A 140 -2.81 -23.36 -1.52
N ASN A 141 -2.62 -22.65 -2.61
CA ASN A 141 -1.85 -21.41 -2.61
C ASN A 141 -2.81 -20.22 -2.78
N ILE A 142 -2.47 -19.13 -2.10
CA ILE A 142 -3.09 -17.82 -2.33
C ILE A 142 -2.04 -16.92 -2.96
N THR A 143 -2.41 -16.31 -4.07
CA THR A 143 -1.64 -15.27 -4.72
C THR A 143 -2.22 -13.91 -4.34
N ILE A 144 -1.41 -13.07 -3.72
CA ILE A 144 -1.66 -11.64 -3.58
C ILE A 144 -1.04 -10.96 -4.80
N SER A 145 -1.78 -10.12 -5.51
CA SER A 145 -1.28 -9.43 -6.70
C SER A 145 -1.73 -7.98 -6.74
N TRP A 146 -0.89 -7.11 -7.28
CA TRP A 146 -1.14 -5.68 -7.40
C TRP A 146 -0.55 -5.16 -8.72
N ASP A 147 -1.02 -3.97 -9.12
CA ASP A 147 -0.40 -3.22 -10.21
C ASP A 147 0.60 -2.21 -9.64
N ILE A 148 1.84 -2.26 -10.11
CA ILE A 148 2.89 -1.28 -9.74
C ILE A 148 2.46 0.13 -10.16
N GLY A 149 1.62 0.27 -11.19
CA GLY A 149 1.04 1.54 -11.61
C GLY A 149 0.20 2.24 -10.54
N GLY A 150 -0.38 1.49 -9.58
CA GLY A 150 -1.17 2.05 -8.48
C GLY A 150 -0.37 2.94 -7.52
N PHE A 151 0.95 2.82 -7.52
CA PHE A 151 1.85 3.67 -6.75
C PHE A 151 2.18 5.02 -7.43
N THR A 152 1.51 5.36 -8.53
CA THR A 152 1.72 6.64 -9.20
C THR A 152 1.27 7.80 -8.30
N GLY A 153 2.23 8.58 -7.79
CA GLY A 153 1.97 9.67 -6.84
C GLY A 153 2.47 9.37 -5.43
N CYS A 154 2.82 8.11 -5.15
CA CYS A 154 3.42 7.69 -3.89
C CYS A 154 4.80 8.35 -3.70
N GLU A 155 5.03 8.90 -2.51
CA GLU A 155 6.23 9.60 -2.09
C GLU A 155 7.30 8.67 -1.49
N TYR A 156 6.93 7.43 -1.20
CA TYR A 156 7.84 6.46 -0.60
C TYR A 156 8.92 6.01 -1.58
N ASN A 157 10.12 5.73 -1.06
CA ASN A 157 11.21 5.16 -1.85
C ASN A 157 11.12 3.63 -1.95
N SER A 158 10.31 3.00 -1.09
CA SER A 158 10.07 1.56 -1.04
C SER A 158 8.71 1.31 -0.36
N VAL A 159 7.97 0.32 -0.86
CA VAL A 159 6.78 -0.23 -0.20
C VAL A 159 7.00 -1.73 -0.09
N VAL A 160 6.93 -2.29 1.11
CA VAL A 160 7.39 -3.67 1.37
C VAL A 160 6.29 -4.45 2.05
N LEU A 161 5.94 -5.60 1.46
CA LEU A 161 5.07 -6.56 2.11
C LEU A 161 5.89 -7.43 3.07
N TRP A 162 5.44 -7.49 4.31
CA TRP A 162 5.91 -8.40 5.35
C TRP A 162 4.82 -9.42 5.66
N TRP A 163 5.22 -10.65 6.00
CA TRP A 163 4.32 -11.72 6.40
C TRP A 163 4.69 -12.20 7.80
N TYR A 164 3.72 -12.31 8.70
CA TYR A 164 3.96 -12.75 10.06
C TYR A 164 3.94 -14.27 10.17
N ASP A 165 4.97 -14.86 10.78
CA ASP A 165 4.99 -16.26 11.17
C ASP A 165 4.60 -16.46 12.65
N PRO A 166 3.36 -16.83 12.99
CA PRO A 166 2.93 -17.22 14.34
C PRO A 166 3.74 -18.36 14.98
N LEU A 167 4.45 -19.20 14.22
CA LEU A 167 5.25 -20.27 14.81
C LEU A 167 6.55 -19.72 15.43
N ASP A 168 7.19 -18.79 14.74
CA ASP A 168 8.45 -18.17 15.16
C ASP A 168 8.23 -16.80 15.85
N GLN A 169 7.03 -16.24 15.74
CA GLN A 169 6.62 -14.92 16.24
C GLN A 169 7.45 -13.77 15.66
N GLU A 170 7.80 -13.88 14.38
CA GLU A 170 8.63 -12.91 13.67
C GLU A 170 7.97 -12.47 12.36
N TRP A 171 8.38 -11.29 11.88
CA TRP A 171 8.00 -10.77 10.59
C TRP A 171 9.04 -11.18 9.55
N ASP A 172 8.59 -11.91 8.54
CA ASP A 172 9.40 -12.30 7.40
C ASP A 172 9.20 -11.33 6.23
N PHE A 173 10.29 -10.94 5.59
CA PHE A 173 10.23 -10.16 4.36
C PHE A 173 9.56 -11.01 3.28
N ALA A 174 8.41 -10.57 2.77
CA ALA A 174 7.73 -11.25 1.67
C ALA A 174 8.25 -10.72 0.33
N THR A 175 8.08 -9.42 0.06
CA THR A 175 8.58 -8.79 -1.18
C THR A 175 8.55 -7.27 -1.16
N ASP A 176 9.33 -6.65 -2.04
CA ASP A 176 9.23 -5.22 -2.38
C ASP A 176 8.17 -5.03 -3.48
N MET A 177 7.15 -4.22 -3.19
CA MET A 177 5.98 -4.01 -4.04
C MET A 177 6.23 -3.05 -5.21
N PHE A 178 7.35 -2.32 -5.23
CA PHE A 178 7.79 -1.56 -6.41
C PHE A 178 8.56 -2.40 -7.42
N ILE A 179 9.04 -3.58 -7.02
CA ILE A 179 9.86 -4.46 -7.85
C ILE A 179 9.02 -5.61 -8.38
N GLU A 180 8.29 -6.28 -7.50
CA GLU A 180 7.42 -7.39 -7.83
C GLU A 180 5.95 -6.96 -7.89
N SER A 181 5.12 -7.74 -8.58
CA SER A 181 3.69 -7.48 -8.73
C SER A 181 2.81 -8.53 -8.05
N ASN A 182 3.41 -9.48 -7.34
CA ASN A 182 2.70 -10.54 -6.62
C ASN A 182 3.55 -11.19 -5.52
N TYR A 183 2.86 -11.85 -4.59
CA TYR A 183 3.42 -12.74 -3.59
C TYR A 183 2.52 -13.97 -3.43
N VAL A 184 3.11 -15.16 -3.31
CA VAL A 184 2.36 -16.42 -3.17
C VAL A 184 2.69 -17.04 -1.82
N TYR A 185 1.66 -17.42 -1.06
CA TYR A 185 1.81 -18.12 0.21
C TYR A 185 0.81 -19.27 0.33
N ALA A 186 1.11 -20.20 1.24
CA ALA A 186 0.22 -21.29 1.58
C ALA A 186 -0.48 -20.98 2.92
N PRO A 187 -1.82 -20.95 2.98
CA PRO A 187 -2.55 -20.77 4.23
C PRO A 187 -2.24 -21.90 5.21
N ARG A 188 -2.35 -21.59 6.50
CA ARG A 188 -1.99 -22.52 7.56
C ARG A 188 -3.22 -23.16 8.20
N TYR A 189 -3.21 -24.49 8.27
CA TYR A 189 -4.22 -25.28 8.99
C TYR A 189 -3.63 -25.79 10.31
N PHE A 190 -4.20 -25.38 11.43
CA PHE A 190 -3.75 -25.81 12.75
C PHE A 190 -4.92 -25.96 13.72
N GLY A 191 -4.89 -26.99 14.58
CA GLY A 191 -5.89 -27.16 15.62
C GLY A 191 -7.33 -27.42 15.13
N GLY A 192 -7.51 -27.82 13.87
CA GLY A 192 -8.83 -28.08 13.27
C GLY A 192 -9.45 -26.88 12.54
N SER A 193 -8.71 -25.77 12.41
CA SER A 193 -9.17 -24.55 11.72
C SER A 193 -8.08 -23.94 10.85
N TRP A 194 -8.49 -23.23 9.81
CA TRP A 194 -7.61 -22.33 9.07
C TRP A 194 -7.29 -21.10 9.93
N LEU A 195 -6.00 -20.76 9.99
CA LEU A 195 -5.52 -19.57 10.67
C LEU A 195 -5.81 -18.33 9.81
N THR A 196 -5.93 -17.18 10.48
CA THR A 196 -5.83 -15.90 9.80
C THR A 196 -4.35 -15.58 9.60
N ASP A 197 -3.97 -15.31 8.36
CA ASP A 197 -2.64 -14.82 8.02
C ASP A 197 -2.58 -13.30 8.19
N GLN A 198 -1.46 -12.81 8.70
CA GLN A 198 -1.24 -11.40 8.99
C GLN A 198 -0.05 -10.88 8.17
N PHE A 199 -0.22 -9.67 7.64
CA PHE A 199 0.71 -8.97 6.79
C PHE A 199 0.87 -7.52 7.26
N GLN A 200 2.01 -6.92 6.93
CA GLN A 200 2.26 -5.48 7.09
C GLN A 200 2.78 -4.93 5.77
N ILE A 201 2.34 -3.73 5.41
CA ILE A 201 2.78 -3.00 4.22
C ILE A 201 3.43 -1.69 4.65
#